data_AF-A0A0C9UIA9-F1
#
_entry.id   AF-A0A0C9UIA9-F1
#
_cell.length_a   1.000
_cell.length_b   1.000
_cell.length_c   1.000
_cell.angle_alpha   90.00
_cell.angle_beta   90.00
_cell.angle_gamma   90.00
#
_symmetry.space_group_name_H-M   'P 1'
#
loop_
_entity.id
_entity.type
_entity.pdbx_description
1 polymer ?
#
loop_
_entity_poly.entity_id
_entity_poly.type
_entity_poly.pdbx_seq_one_letter_code
_entity_poly.pdbx_strand_id
1 'polypeptide(L)'
;MMMAELCQRAGLPAGVVNVVHGSVPTVNAICDHPAIKAINFVGGYRAGKHIYERGTKNGKRVQANLSAKNHAVIIPDANKNLAINSLLGAAFGAAGQRCMAISVAVLVGTAQAWLPDIVEGHSALKTTSGFEQGAEFNFVGPTILEVTTDMKSYNEEIFGPVLCVINADTLDDALDIINTNKYGNATARKFDNQVNVGQIGINVSIPVPLPMSGWSGNKNGLKFYTQHKTTTTLWKGEDAIGNKASVDMPTMK
;
A
#
# COMPACT_ATOMS: atom_id res chain seq x y z
N MET A 1 19.52 10.39 6.63
CA MET A 1 18.78 11.62 7.02
C MET A 1 18.66 12.65 5.89
N MET A 2 19.00 12.30 4.64
CA MET A 2 19.11 13.24 3.51
C MET A 2 17.82 14.00 3.20
N MET A 3 16.64 13.38 3.32
CA MET A 3 15.36 14.04 3.02
C MET A 3 15.02 15.17 4.01
N ALA A 4 15.30 15.00 5.30
CA ALA A 4 15.02 16.04 6.30
C ALA A 4 15.94 17.26 6.11
N GLU A 5 17.20 17.03 5.75
CA GLU A 5 18.14 18.07 5.39
C GLU A 5 17.69 18.83 4.13
N LEU A 6 17.19 18.10 3.12
CA LEU A 6 16.63 18.73 1.92
C LEU A 6 15.41 19.60 2.24
N CYS A 7 14.55 19.21 3.19
CA CYS A 7 13.45 20.06 3.66
C CYS A 7 13.96 21.39 4.25
N GLN A 8 15.00 21.33 5.09
CA GLN A 8 15.61 22.53 5.66
C GLN A 8 16.23 23.42 4.58
N ARG A 9 16.94 22.82 3.61
CA ARG A 9 17.53 23.53 2.46
C ARG A 9 16.47 24.13 1.54
N ALA A 10 15.29 23.54 1.46
CA ALA A 10 14.13 24.09 0.75
C ALA A 10 13.46 25.25 1.49
N GLY A 11 13.93 25.62 2.68
CA GLY A 11 13.44 26.77 3.45
C GLY A 11 12.31 26.45 4.43
N LEU A 12 12.05 25.19 4.76
CA LEU A 12 11.06 24.85 5.79
C LEU A 12 11.51 25.34 7.17
N PRO A 13 10.65 26.04 7.93
CA PRO A 13 10.98 26.49 9.28
C PRO A 13 11.35 25.33 10.23
N ALA A 14 12.20 25.62 11.20
CA ALA A 14 12.58 24.67 12.23
C ALA A 14 11.35 24.15 12.98
N GLY A 15 11.30 22.83 13.21
CA GLY A 15 10.20 22.17 13.92
C GLY A 15 8.98 21.80 13.05
N VAL A 16 8.91 22.22 11.78
CA VAL A 16 7.83 21.80 10.86
C VAL A 16 7.96 20.33 10.47
N VAL A 17 9.18 19.88 10.17
CA VAL A 17 9.50 18.47 9.88
C VAL A 17 10.49 17.98 10.92
N ASN A 18 10.13 16.92 11.64
CA ASN A 18 10.96 16.30 12.65
C ASN A 18 11.13 14.81 12.33
N VAL A 19 12.36 14.29 12.44
CA VAL A 19 12.64 12.86 12.33
C VAL A 19 13.12 12.37 13.69
N VAL A 20 12.35 11.45 14.29
CA VAL A 20 12.65 10.86 15.59
C VAL A 20 12.84 9.37 15.41
N HIS A 21 14.06 8.90 15.66
CA HIS A 21 14.37 7.48 15.62
C HIS A 21 13.90 6.80 16.91
N GLY A 22 13.52 5.53 16.80
CA GLY A 22 13.20 4.72 17.96
C GLY A 22 12.47 3.44 17.59
N SER A 23 11.92 2.81 18.62
CA SER A 23 11.19 1.55 18.51
C SER A 23 9.79 1.72 19.14
N VAL A 24 9.23 0.62 19.67
CA VAL A 24 7.89 0.58 20.26
C VAL A 24 7.63 1.72 21.28
N PRO A 25 8.56 2.10 22.19
CA PRO A 25 8.32 3.18 23.13
C PRO A 25 8.08 4.54 22.44
N THR A 26 8.85 4.86 21.40
CA THR A 26 8.68 6.09 20.61
C THR A 26 7.33 6.11 19.91
N VAL A 27 6.94 4.98 19.30
CA VAL A 27 5.63 4.84 18.65
C VAL A 27 4.48 5.00 19.66
N ASN A 28 4.61 4.41 20.84
CA ASN A 28 3.61 4.55 21.91
C ASN A 28 3.49 6.00 22.38
N ALA A 29 4.62 6.69 22.58
CA ALA A 29 4.62 8.10 22.93
C ALA A 29 3.89 8.95 21.88
N ILE A 30 4.09 8.68 20.58
CA ILE A 30 3.36 9.34 19.49
C ILE A 30 1.85 9.06 19.58
N CYS A 31 1.47 7.81 19.84
CA CYS A 31 0.05 7.43 19.96
C CYS A 31 -0.65 8.09 21.16
N ASP A 32 0.08 8.31 22.25
CA ASP A 32 -0.47 8.81 23.51
C ASP A 32 -0.43 10.34 23.60
N HIS A 33 0.55 11.00 22.98
CA HIS A 33 0.77 12.43 23.15
C HIS A 33 -0.47 13.26 22.71
N PRO A 34 -1.00 14.15 23.57
CA PRO A 34 -2.27 14.85 23.32
C PRO A 34 -2.19 15.90 22.20
N ALA A 35 -0.99 16.41 21.91
CA ALA A 35 -0.79 17.39 20.83
C ALA A 35 -0.90 16.76 19.43
N ILE A 36 -0.67 15.46 19.28
CA ILE A 36 -0.71 14.78 17.99
C ILE A 36 -2.17 14.48 17.64
N LYS A 37 -2.61 14.90 16.44
CA LYS A 37 -4.03 14.81 16.03
C LYS A 37 -4.32 13.74 14.98
N ALA A 38 -3.31 13.35 14.21
CA ALA A 38 -3.43 12.36 13.15
C ALA A 38 -2.17 11.48 13.08
N ILE A 39 -2.34 10.20 12.74
CA ILE A 39 -1.26 9.23 12.58
C ILE A 39 -1.47 8.48 11.25
N ASN A 40 -0.48 8.54 10.36
CA ASN A 40 -0.45 7.74 9.14
C ASN A 40 0.65 6.69 9.25
N PHE A 41 0.28 5.41 9.20
CA PHE A 41 1.18 4.28 9.32
C PHE A 41 1.17 3.42 8.05
N VAL A 42 2.35 2.92 7.67
CA VAL A 42 2.54 1.93 6.62
C VAL A 42 3.50 0.86 7.15
N GLY A 43 3.10 -0.41 7.10
CA GLY A 43 3.95 -1.51 7.56
C GLY A 43 3.18 -2.79 7.88
N GLY A 44 3.82 -3.69 8.63
CA GLY A 44 3.23 -5.00 8.94
C GLY A 44 1.95 -4.92 9.79
N TYR A 45 1.05 -5.89 9.58
CA TYR A 45 -0.27 -5.95 10.21
C TYR A 45 -0.25 -5.80 11.75
N ARG A 46 0.64 -6.51 12.44
CA ARG A 46 0.72 -6.49 13.93
C ARG A 46 0.99 -5.09 14.48
N ALA A 47 1.94 -4.37 13.87
CA ALA A 47 2.30 -3.01 14.29
C ALA A 47 1.18 -2.03 13.95
N GLY A 48 0.61 -2.13 12.75
CA GLY A 48 -0.43 -1.21 12.32
C GLY A 48 -1.75 -1.39 13.08
N LYS A 49 -2.14 -2.62 13.43
CA LYS A 49 -3.29 -2.88 14.31
C LYS A 49 -3.10 -2.21 15.67
N HIS A 50 -1.93 -2.39 16.29
CA HIS A 50 -1.60 -1.74 17.57
C HIS A 50 -1.68 -0.21 17.50
N ILE A 51 -1.11 0.39 16.45
CA ILE A 51 -1.13 1.85 16.25
C ILE A 51 -2.55 2.36 16.00
N TYR A 52 -3.33 1.64 15.19
CA TYR A 52 -4.73 1.97 14.90
C TYR A 52 -5.57 1.95 16.17
N GLU A 53 -5.54 0.85 16.92
CA GLU A 53 -6.32 0.69 18.15
C GLU A 53 -5.90 1.70 19.23
N ARG A 54 -4.60 1.85 19.48
CA ARG A 54 -4.10 2.78 20.51
C ARG A 54 -4.35 4.24 20.15
N GLY A 55 -4.07 4.62 18.90
CA GLY A 55 -4.25 6.00 18.43
C GLY A 55 -5.72 6.42 18.41
N THR A 56 -6.61 5.56 17.91
CA THR A 56 -8.06 5.84 17.87
C THR A 56 -8.68 5.89 19.27
N LYS A 57 -8.26 5.01 20.20
CA LYS A 57 -8.66 5.07 21.61
C LYS A 57 -8.33 6.42 22.27
N ASN A 58 -7.25 7.07 21.83
CA ASN A 58 -6.84 8.39 22.28
C ASN A 58 -7.46 9.55 21.45
N GLY A 59 -8.52 9.28 20.68
CA GLY A 59 -9.26 10.28 19.91
C GLY A 59 -8.54 10.83 18.67
N LYS A 60 -7.46 10.18 18.22
CA LYS A 60 -6.69 10.61 17.04
C LYS A 60 -7.30 10.02 15.76
N ARG A 61 -7.17 10.74 14.65
CA ARG A 61 -7.42 10.14 13.32
C ARG A 61 -6.27 9.21 12.97
N VAL A 62 -6.56 7.96 12.64
CA VAL A 62 -5.51 7.00 12.27
C VAL A 62 -5.82 6.38 10.91
N GLN A 63 -4.83 6.44 10.01
CA GLN A 63 -4.81 5.66 8.79
C GLN A 63 -3.65 4.66 8.90
N ALA A 64 -3.93 3.37 8.63
CA ALA A 64 -2.93 2.33 8.66
C ALA A 64 -3.05 1.48 7.39
N ASN A 65 -2.02 1.52 6.54
CA ASN A 65 -1.93 0.70 5.34
C ASN A 65 -1.04 -0.51 5.67
N LEU A 66 -1.62 -1.71 5.59
CA LEU A 66 -1.06 -2.92 6.18
C LEU A 66 -0.54 -3.90 5.12
N SER A 67 -0.03 -5.03 5.60
CA SER A 67 0.33 -6.23 4.84
C SER A 67 -0.65 -6.60 3.72
N ALA A 68 -0.12 -7.20 2.66
CA ALA A 68 -0.92 -7.63 1.50
C ALA A 68 -0.53 -9.04 1.01
N LYS A 69 -1.46 -9.67 0.30
CA LYS A 69 -1.23 -10.88 -0.50
C LYS A 69 -1.91 -10.64 -1.83
N ASN A 70 -1.16 -10.11 -2.80
CA ASN A 70 -1.72 -9.73 -4.09
C ASN A 70 -1.74 -10.93 -5.05
N HIS A 71 -2.87 -11.11 -5.74
CA HIS A 71 -3.08 -12.18 -6.70
C HIS A 71 -3.12 -11.64 -8.13
N ALA A 72 -2.49 -12.36 -9.05
CA ALA A 72 -2.69 -12.17 -10.48
C ALA A 72 -3.45 -13.36 -11.05
N VAL A 73 -4.62 -13.11 -11.63
CA VAL A 73 -5.38 -14.12 -12.35
C VAL A 73 -4.94 -14.12 -13.80
N ILE A 74 -4.47 -15.26 -14.29
CA ILE A 74 -4.01 -15.44 -15.66
C ILE A 74 -4.98 -16.36 -16.38
N ILE A 75 -5.63 -15.80 -17.40
CA ILE A 75 -6.65 -16.47 -18.20
C ILE A 75 -6.11 -16.84 -19.59
N PRO A 76 -6.67 -17.87 -20.25
CA PRO A 76 -6.16 -18.40 -21.52
C PRO A 76 -6.05 -17.39 -22.67
N ASP A 77 -6.91 -16.37 -22.71
CA ASP A 77 -6.93 -15.33 -23.74
C ASP A 77 -5.97 -14.17 -23.45
N ALA A 78 -5.27 -14.20 -22.31
CA ALA A 78 -4.24 -13.21 -22.01
C ALA A 78 -3.08 -13.30 -23.00
N ASN A 79 -2.45 -12.16 -23.28
CA ASN A 79 -1.17 -12.17 -24.01
C ASN A 79 -0.10 -12.85 -23.13
N LYS A 80 0.24 -14.10 -23.46
CA LYS A 80 1.15 -14.96 -22.68
C LYS A 80 2.47 -14.27 -22.35
N ASN A 81 3.16 -13.71 -23.36
CA ASN A 81 4.48 -13.09 -23.18
C ASN A 81 4.40 -11.85 -22.29
N LEU A 82 3.38 -11.01 -22.47
CA LEU A 82 3.18 -9.83 -21.63
C LEU A 82 2.85 -10.24 -20.20
N ALA A 83 1.95 -11.21 -20.00
CA ALA A 83 1.52 -11.69 -18.70
C ALA A 83 2.69 -12.26 -17.89
N ILE A 84 3.48 -13.16 -18.48
CA ILE A 84 4.63 -13.79 -17.82
C ILE A 84 5.69 -12.73 -17.47
N ASN A 85 6.10 -11.89 -18.41
CA ASN A 85 7.11 -10.85 -18.14
C ASN A 85 6.66 -9.87 -17.03
N SER A 86 5.38 -9.47 -17.05
CA SER A 86 4.81 -8.57 -16.05
C SER A 86 4.71 -9.23 -14.67
N LEU A 87 4.38 -10.52 -14.63
CA LEU A 87 4.30 -11.32 -13.41
C LEU A 87 5.68 -11.45 -12.76
N LEU A 88 6.70 -11.83 -13.52
CA LEU A 88 8.06 -11.99 -13.02
C LEU A 88 8.61 -10.67 -12.44
N GLY A 89 8.39 -9.55 -13.14
CA GLY A 89 8.79 -8.23 -12.64
C GLY A 89 8.05 -7.81 -11.37
N ALA A 90 6.77 -8.17 -11.24
CA ALA A 90 5.95 -7.84 -10.08
C ALA A 90 6.24 -8.73 -8.86
N ALA A 91 6.54 -10.01 -9.07
CA ALA A 91 6.82 -10.96 -8.00
C ALA A 91 8.24 -10.81 -7.46
N PHE A 92 9.23 -10.67 -8.35
CA PHE A 92 10.64 -10.73 -7.98
C PHE A 92 11.34 -9.36 -7.95
N GLY A 93 10.69 -8.31 -8.49
CA GLY A 93 11.21 -6.94 -8.42
C GLY A 93 11.40 -6.43 -6.99
N ALA A 94 12.51 -5.73 -6.73
CA ALA A 94 12.98 -5.38 -5.38
C ALA A 94 12.96 -6.55 -4.38
N ALA A 95 13.33 -7.74 -4.86
CA ALA A 95 13.34 -8.97 -4.08
C ALA A 95 11.97 -9.32 -3.45
N GLY A 96 10.86 -8.93 -4.08
CA GLY A 96 9.51 -9.21 -3.58
C GLY A 96 9.13 -8.47 -2.28
N GLN A 97 10.01 -7.60 -1.77
CA GLN A 97 9.78 -6.80 -0.55
C GLN A 97 8.97 -5.55 -0.88
N ARG A 98 7.79 -5.74 -1.47
CA ARG A 98 6.86 -4.67 -1.85
C ARG A 98 5.46 -5.06 -1.41
N CYS A 99 4.73 -4.12 -0.82
CA CYS A 99 3.32 -4.28 -0.52
C CYS A 99 2.45 -4.56 -1.76
N MET A 100 2.90 -4.16 -2.96
CA MET A 100 2.23 -4.47 -4.23
C MET A 100 2.85 -5.66 -4.98
N ALA A 101 3.78 -6.40 -4.38
CA ALA A 101 4.34 -7.57 -5.05
C ALA A 101 3.23 -8.59 -5.31
N ILE A 102 3.12 -9.05 -6.56
CA ILE A 102 2.27 -10.20 -6.86
C ILE A 102 2.96 -11.42 -6.26
N SER A 103 2.36 -11.97 -5.21
CA SER A 103 2.91 -13.13 -4.50
C SER A 103 2.14 -14.40 -4.80
N VAL A 104 1.01 -14.30 -5.52
CA VAL A 104 0.22 -15.45 -5.98
C VAL A 104 -0.16 -15.27 -7.45
N ALA A 105 0.14 -16.26 -8.28
CA ALA A 105 -0.44 -16.40 -9.62
C ALA A 105 -1.52 -17.48 -9.59
N VAL A 106 -2.70 -17.15 -10.10
CA VAL A 106 -3.81 -18.08 -10.29
C VAL A 106 -3.93 -18.37 -11.79
N LEU A 107 -3.53 -19.58 -12.21
CA LEU A 107 -3.57 -20.00 -13.60
C LEU A 107 -4.91 -20.67 -13.91
N VAL A 108 -5.68 -20.10 -14.84
CA VAL A 108 -7.05 -20.54 -15.14
C VAL A 108 -7.10 -21.41 -16.39
N GLY A 109 -7.76 -22.57 -16.28
CA GLY A 109 -8.01 -23.47 -17.40
C GLY A 109 -6.73 -23.83 -18.16
N THR A 110 -6.69 -23.60 -19.48
CA THR A 110 -5.52 -23.96 -20.30
C THR A 110 -4.26 -23.11 -20.00
N ALA A 111 -4.38 -22.01 -19.27
CA ALA A 111 -3.22 -21.23 -18.82
C ALA A 111 -2.37 -21.97 -17.78
N GLN A 112 -2.89 -23.03 -17.13
CA GLN A 112 -2.13 -23.90 -16.24
C GLN A 112 -0.90 -24.52 -16.95
N ALA A 113 -0.98 -24.73 -18.27
CA ALA A 113 0.13 -25.22 -19.08
C ALA A 113 1.27 -24.19 -19.27
N TRP A 114 1.14 -22.96 -18.77
CA TRP A 114 2.17 -21.91 -18.88
C TRP A 114 3.19 -21.94 -17.76
N LEU A 115 3.01 -22.80 -16.74
CA LEU A 115 3.96 -22.92 -15.62
C LEU A 115 5.41 -23.17 -16.10
N PRO A 116 5.70 -24.05 -17.08
CA PRO A 116 7.06 -24.23 -17.58
C PRO A 116 7.68 -22.94 -18.14
N ASP A 117 6.91 -22.13 -18.87
CA ASP A 117 7.39 -20.85 -19.41
C ASP A 117 7.64 -19.81 -18.30
N ILE A 118 6.85 -19.85 -17.23
CA ILE A 118 7.05 -19.00 -16.04
C ILE A 118 8.36 -19.41 -15.34
N VAL A 119 8.61 -20.72 -15.20
CA VAL A 119 9.86 -21.26 -14.63
C VAL A 119 11.08 -20.93 -15.49
N GLU A 120 10.95 -20.99 -16.82
CA GLU A 120 12.01 -20.59 -17.75
C GLU A 120 12.35 -19.10 -17.59
N GLY A 121 11.34 -18.22 -17.61
CA GLY A 121 11.55 -16.79 -17.42
C GLY A 121 12.10 -16.43 -16.03
N HIS A 122 11.70 -17.17 -15.00
CA HIS A 122 12.26 -17.09 -13.64
C HIS A 122 13.75 -17.47 -13.61
N SER A 123 14.12 -18.54 -14.31
CA SER A 123 15.51 -19.02 -14.37
C SER A 123 16.46 -18.03 -15.06
N ALA A 124 15.93 -17.15 -15.91
CA ALA A 124 16.69 -16.08 -16.57
C ALA A 124 16.96 -14.86 -15.66
N LEU A 125 16.35 -14.79 -14.47
CA LEU A 125 16.53 -13.66 -13.56
C LEU A 125 17.94 -13.64 -12.97
N LYS A 126 18.57 -12.47 -13.06
CA LYS A 126 19.86 -12.22 -12.42
C LYS A 126 19.62 -11.53 -11.08
N THR A 127 20.07 -12.19 -10.01
CA THR A 127 20.06 -11.58 -8.68
C THR A 127 21.51 -11.27 -8.30
N THR A 128 21.80 -10.01 -8.01
CA THR A 128 23.15 -9.55 -7.68
C THR A 128 23.15 -8.77 -6.37
N SER A 129 24.30 -8.72 -5.70
CA SER A 129 24.53 -7.72 -4.64
C SER A 129 24.39 -6.32 -5.21
N GLY A 130 23.93 -5.38 -4.39
CA GLY A 130 23.96 -3.96 -4.74
C GLY A 130 25.40 -3.43 -4.89
N PHE A 131 26.38 -3.98 -4.16
CA PHE A 131 27.77 -3.51 -4.15
C PHE A 131 28.73 -4.63 -3.68
N GLU A 132 29.45 -5.31 -4.59
CA GLU A 132 30.69 -6.10 -4.37
C GLU A 132 30.67 -7.64 -4.19
N GLN A 133 31.85 -8.22 -4.49
CA GLN A 133 32.19 -9.64 -4.56
C GLN A 133 32.61 -10.22 -3.19
N GLY A 134 32.04 -11.39 -2.84
CA GLY A 134 32.35 -12.11 -1.59
C GLY A 134 31.44 -11.78 -0.40
N ALA A 135 30.38 -11.01 -0.61
CA ALA A 135 29.50 -10.63 0.48
C ALA A 135 28.52 -11.75 0.88
N GLU A 136 28.61 -12.18 2.14
CA GLU A 136 27.62 -13.04 2.79
C GLU A 136 26.42 -12.18 3.24
N PHE A 137 25.30 -12.33 2.56
CA PHE A 137 24.05 -11.63 2.86
C PHE A 137 22.93 -12.60 3.23
N ASN A 138 21.85 -12.06 3.80
CA ASN A 138 20.55 -12.74 3.89
C ASN A 138 19.91 -12.86 2.50
N PHE A 139 20.58 -13.56 1.58
CA PHE A 139 20.17 -13.73 0.21
C PHE A 139 19.10 -14.81 0.12
N VAL A 140 18.02 -14.50 -0.60
CA VAL A 140 17.02 -15.47 -1.00
C VAL A 140 16.87 -15.35 -2.51
N GLY A 141 17.09 -16.46 -3.22
CA GLY A 141 16.89 -16.50 -4.66
C GLY A 141 15.39 -16.43 -5.00
N PRO A 142 15.03 -15.90 -6.19
CA PRO A 142 13.68 -16.05 -6.73
C PRO A 142 13.21 -17.50 -6.58
N THR A 143 12.02 -17.72 -6.03
CA THR A 143 11.48 -19.05 -5.78
C THR A 143 10.04 -19.14 -6.28
N ILE A 144 9.69 -20.24 -6.94
CA ILE A 144 8.32 -20.57 -7.32
C ILE A 144 7.86 -21.73 -6.45
N LEU A 145 6.66 -21.62 -5.87
CA LEU A 145 6.03 -22.67 -5.07
C LEU A 145 4.66 -22.98 -5.64
N GLU A 146 4.40 -24.24 -6.00
CA GLU A 146 3.03 -24.71 -6.18
C GLU A 146 2.40 -24.89 -4.80
N VAL A 147 1.23 -24.28 -4.57
CA VAL A 147 0.57 -24.27 -3.26
C VAL A 147 -0.92 -24.54 -3.35
N THR A 148 -1.52 -24.92 -2.23
CA THR A 148 -2.97 -24.96 -2.03
C THR A 148 -3.40 -23.89 -1.02
N THR A 149 -4.70 -23.57 -0.97
CA THR A 149 -5.24 -22.47 -0.15
C THR A 149 -5.19 -22.73 1.35
N ASP A 150 -4.99 -23.98 1.79
CA ASP A 150 -4.77 -24.37 3.19
C ASP A 150 -3.32 -24.18 3.65
N MET A 151 -2.36 -24.05 2.72
CA MET A 151 -0.95 -23.94 3.08
C MET A 151 -0.62 -22.62 3.78
N LYS A 152 0.28 -22.68 4.75
CA LYS A 152 0.77 -21.49 5.47
C LYS A 152 1.48 -20.49 4.53
N SER A 153 2.24 -21.00 3.56
CA SER A 153 2.91 -20.19 2.52
C SER A 153 1.95 -19.37 1.67
N TYR A 154 0.72 -19.85 1.47
CA TYR A 154 -0.36 -19.11 0.83
C TYR A 154 -1.01 -18.12 1.81
N ASN A 155 -1.36 -18.60 3.01
CA ASN A 155 -2.11 -17.82 3.99
C ASN A 155 -1.31 -16.69 4.64
N GLU A 156 0.02 -16.71 4.64
CA GLU A 156 0.86 -15.65 5.22
C GLU A 156 1.60 -14.85 4.16
N GLU A 157 1.84 -13.56 4.46
CA GLU A 157 2.69 -12.70 3.64
C GLU A 157 4.15 -13.12 3.83
N ILE A 158 4.78 -13.58 2.74
CA ILE A 158 6.19 -14.03 2.76
C ILE A 158 7.12 -12.80 2.77
N PHE A 159 6.75 -11.75 2.03
CA PHE A 159 7.54 -10.51 1.88
C PHE A 159 8.97 -10.75 1.41
N GLY A 160 9.12 -11.61 0.40
CA GLY A 160 10.39 -11.99 -0.23
C GLY A 160 10.15 -12.41 -1.68
N PRO A 161 11.21 -12.81 -2.42
CA PRO A 161 11.13 -13.07 -3.86
C PRO A 161 10.52 -14.47 -4.11
N VAL A 162 9.27 -14.66 -3.69
CA VAL A 162 8.55 -15.93 -3.78
C VAL A 162 7.22 -15.73 -4.50
N LEU A 163 7.01 -16.50 -5.56
CA LEU A 163 5.75 -16.59 -6.28
C LEU A 163 5.06 -17.90 -5.96
N CYS A 164 3.91 -17.84 -5.29
CA CYS A 164 3.01 -18.97 -5.15
C CYS A 164 2.18 -19.15 -6.43
N VAL A 165 2.00 -20.38 -6.90
CA VAL A 165 1.18 -20.72 -8.06
C VAL A 165 0.03 -21.61 -7.60
N ILE A 166 -1.17 -21.26 -8.02
CA ILE A 166 -2.41 -22.01 -7.78
C ILE A 166 -3.10 -22.21 -9.13
N ASN A 167 -3.65 -23.39 -9.35
CA ASN A 167 -4.47 -23.68 -10.53
C ASN A 167 -5.95 -23.53 -10.19
N ALA A 168 -6.71 -22.99 -11.13
CA ALA A 168 -8.16 -22.89 -11.08
C ALA A 168 -8.76 -23.40 -12.40
N ASP A 169 -9.90 -24.08 -12.35
CA ASP A 169 -10.55 -24.60 -13.55
C ASP A 169 -11.25 -23.48 -14.32
N THR A 170 -11.92 -22.60 -13.58
CA THR A 170 -12.67 -21.47 -14.15
C THR A 170 -12.26 -20.13 -13.55
N LEU A 171 -12.67 -19.05 -14.21
CA LEU A 171 -12.50 -17.68 -13.68
C LEU A 171 -13.29 -17.48 -12.37
N ASP A 172 -14.41 -18.17 -12.20
CA ASP A 172 -15.24 -18.06 -11.00
C ASP A 172 -14.54 -18.75 -9.81
N ASP A 173 -13.87 -19.89 -10.03
CA ASP A 173 -13.03 -20.52 -8.98
C ASP A 173 -11.87 -19.61 -8.58
N ALA A 174 -11.25 -18.94 -9.54
CA ALA A 174 -10.18 -17.98 -9.28
C ALA A 174 -10.67 -16.77 -8.46
N LEU A 175 -11.90 -16.31 -8.71
CA LEU A 175 -12.55 -15.26 -7.93
C LEU A 175 -12.80 -15.72 -6.49
N ASP A 176 -13.29 -16.93 -6.30
CA ASP A 176 -13.57 -17.49 -4.97
C ASP A 176 -12.28 -17.65 -4.14
N ILE A 177 -11.19 -18.12 -4.77
CA ILE A 177 -9.87 -18.19 -4.14
C ILE A 177 -9.43 -16.81 -3.62
N ILE A 178 -9.66 -15.75 -4.38
CA ILE A 178 -9.22 -14.39 -4.02
C ILE A 178 -10.14 -13.78 -2.97
N ASN A 179 -11.45 -13.90 -3.14
CA ASN A 179 -12.44 -13.33 -2.23
C ASN A 179 -12.45 -14.00 -0.84
N THR A 180 -12.01 -15.26 -0.75
CA THR A 180 -11.81 -15.95 0.53
C THR A 180 -10.52 -15.54 1.24
N ASN A 181 -9.60 -14.87 0.54
CA ASN A 181 -8.34 -14.41 1.12
C ASN A 181 -8.56 -13.23 2.08
N LYS A 182 -7.88 -13.26 3.23
CA LYS A 182 -7.91 -12.17 4.21
C LYS A 182 -7.26 -10.86 3.74
N TYR A 183 -6.48 -10.88 2.65
CA TYR A 183 -5.82 -9.72 2.06
C TYR A 183 -6.37 -9.48 0.64
N GLY A 184 -6.95 -8.30 0.36
CA GLY A 184 -7.63 -8.05 -0.92
C GLY A 184 -6.89 -7.07 -1.84
N ASN A 185 -6.31 -7.58 -2.95
CA ASN A 185 -5.79 -6.85 -4.15
C ASN A 185 -5.72 -7.80 -5.36
N ALA A 186 -6.43 -7.52 -6.48
CA ALA A 186 -6.45 -8.38 -7.67
C ALA A 186 -7.05 -7.72 -8.94
N THR A 187 -7.12 -8.42 -10.10
CA THR A 187 -7.23 -7.85 -11.47
C THR A 187 -8.25 -8.51 -12.45
N ALA A 188 -9.00 -7.72 -13.27
CA ALA A 188 -9.75 -7.98 -14.55
C ALA A 188 -11.23 -7.45 -14.55
N ARG A 189 -12.03 -7.49 -15.64
CA ARG A 189 -13.30 -6.69 -15.83
C ARG A 189 -14.65 -7.29 -15.35
N LYS A 190 -14.90 -8.61 -15.48
CA LYS A 190 -15.98 -9.30 -14.71
C LYS A 190 -15.59 -9.34 -13.23
N PHE A 191 -14.29 -9.47 -13.03
CA PHE A 191 -13.57 -9.41 -11.79
C PHE A 191 -13.67 -8.02 -11.11
N ASP A 192 -13.73 -6.92 -11.88
CA ASP A 192 -13.76 -5.53 -11.40
C ASP A 192 -14.94 -5.24 -10.47
N ASN A 193 -16.10 -5.80 -10.80
CA ASN A 193 -17.32 -5.60 -10.01
C ASN A 193 -17.52 -6.62 -8.88
N GLN A 194 -16.82 -7.75 -8.92
CA GLN A 194 -17.09 -8.90 -8.03
C GLN A 194 -15.94 -9.23 -7.08
N VAL A 195 -14.75 -8.68 -7.31
CA VAL A 195 -13.61 -8.88 -6.43
C VAL A 195 -13.63 -7.88 -5.28
N ASN A 196 -13.40 -8.36 -4.06
CA ASN A 196 -13.36 -7.52 -2.86
C ASN A 196 -11.94 -6.99 -2.58
N VAL A 197 -11.49 -6.00 -3.34
CA VAL A 197 -10.13 -5.48 -3.22
C VAL A 197 -10.02 -3.96 -3.34
N GLY A 198 -8.97 -3.38 -2.76
CA GLY A 198 -8.77 -1.93 -2.76
C GLY A 198 -8.29 -1.36 -4.10
N GLN A 199 -7.55 -2.14 -4.88
CA GLN A 199 -6.95 -1.72 -6.16
C GLN A 199 -6.98 -2.83 -7.20
N ILE A 200 -7.33 -2.46 -8.44
CA ILE A 200 -7.50 -3.38 -9.57
C ILE A 200 -6.68 -2.90 -10.76
N GLY A 201 -5.88 -3.81 -11.34
CA GLY A 201 -5.00 -3.54 -12.48
C GLY A 201 -5.29 -4.44 -13.66
N ILE A 202 -6.03 -3.98 -14.67
CA ILE A 202 -6.32 -4.82 -15.86
C ILE A 202 -5.12 -4.76 -16.80
N ASN A 203 -4.47 -5.91 -17.03
CA ASN A 203 -3.22 -6.00 -17.81
C ASN A 203 -2.09 -5.11 -17.27
N VAL A 204 -2.14 -4.79 -15.97
CA VAL A 204 -1.15 -4.00 -15.25
C VAL A 204 -0.85 -4.74 -13.95
N SER A 205 0.35 -5.32 -13.85
CA SER A 205 0.75 -6.17 -12.73
C SER A 205 0.96 -5.41 -11.41
N ILE A 206 1.25 -4.11 -11.49
CA ILE A 206 1.36 -3.22 -10.33
C ILE A 206 0.50 -1.98 -10.58
N PRO A 207 -0.77 -1.95 -10.18
CA PRO A 207 -1.62 -0.77 -10.31
C PRO A 207 -1.28 0.26 -9.21
N VAL A 208 -0.16 0.96 -9.39
CA VAL A 208 0.30 1.98 -8.43
C VAL A 208 -0.76 3.10 -8.30
N PRO A 209 -1.13 3.54 -7.09
CA PRO A 209 -2.06 4.66 -6.93
C PRO A 209 -1.49 5.92 -7.56
N LEU A 210 -2.35 6.64 -8.31
CA LEU A 210 -2.10 8.04 -8.65
C LEU A 210 -2.00 8.86 -7.34
N PRO A 211 -1.21 9.95 -7.30
CA PRO A 211 -0.86 10.72 -6.09
C PRO A 211 -2.05 11.27 -5.27
N MET A 212 -3.29 11.14 -5.79
CA MET A 212 -4.54 11.61 -5.17
C MET A 212 -5.35 10.48 -4.51
N SER A 213 -4.92 9.23 -4.61
CA SER A 213 -5.65 8.05 -4.11
C SER A 213 -4.93 7.41 -2.93
N GLY A 214 -5.60 7.34 -1.79
CA GLY A 214 -5.17 6.51 -0.67
C GLY A 214 -5.15 5.03 -1.07
N TRP A 215 -4.24 4.27 -0.45
CA TRP A 215 -3.98 2.86 -0.75
C TRP A 215 -5.21 1.95 -0.60
N SER A 216 -6.17 2.34 0.25
CA SER A 216 -7.45 1.65 0.48
C SER A 216 -8.62 2.18 -0.37
N GLY A 217 -8.35 2.81 -1.52
CA GLY A 217 -9.38 3.40 -2.38
C GLY A 217 -9.95 4.74 -1.90
N ASN A 218 -9.44 5.30 -0.80
CA ASN A 218 -9.90 6.59 -0.29
C ASN A 218 -9.24 7.77 -1.03
N LYS A 219 -10.02 8.51 -1.83
CA LYS A 219 -9.61 9.64 -2.70
C LYS A 219 -8.99 10.89 -2.01
N ASN A 220 -8.47 10.81 -0.79
CA ASN A 220 -8.37 12.02 0.06
C ASN A 220 -7.16 12.11 1.01
N GLY A 221 -5.92 12.05 0.51
CA GLY A 221 -4.74 12.37 1.33
C GLY A 221 -4.83 13.72 2.03
N LEU A 222 -5.36 14.75 1.35
CA LEU A 222 -5.58 16.08 1.93
C LEU A 222 -6.66 16.10 3.03
N LYS A 223 -7.78 15.37 2.87
CA LYS A 223 -8.84 15.37 3.89
C LYS A 223 -8.44 14.64 5.16
N PHE A 224 -7.48 13.71 5.09
CA PHE A 224 -6.95 13.07 6.29
C PHE A 224 -6.26 14.10 7.20
N TYR A 225 -5.43 14.98 6.62
CA TYR A 225 -4.67 16.01 7.33
C TYR A 225 -5.43 17.32 7.58
N THR A 226 -6.66 17.48 7.07
CA THR A 226 -7.47 18.71 7.22
C THR A 226 -8.80 18.42 7.92
N GLN A 227 -9.46 19.46 8.44
CA GLN A 227 -10.78 19.33 9.06
C GLN A 227 -11.77 20.29 8.38
N HIS A 228 -12.96 19.80 8.06
CA HIS A 228 -14.02 20.65 7.56
C HIS A 228 -14.49 21.60 8.67
N LYS A 229 -14.49 22.90 8.37
CA LYS A 229 -15.11 23.93 9.20
C LYS A 229 -16.24 24.56 8.38
N THR A 230 -17.47 24.45 8.89
CA THR A 230 -18.63 25.11 8.30
C THR A 230 -18.91 26.38 9.10
N THR A 231 -18.94 27.52 8.42
CA THR A 231 -19.24 28.82 9.01
C THR A 231 -20.49 29.37 8.37
N THR A 232 -21.50 29.67 9.18
CA THR A 232 -22.72 30.37 8.75
C THR A 232 -22.73 31.73 9.45
N THR A 233 -22.74 32.80 8.67
CA THR A 233 -22.75 34.18 9.20
C THR A 233 -23.95 34.93 8.66
N LEU A 234 -24.57 35.72 9.52
CA LEU A 234 -25.60 36.68 9.18
C LEU A 234 -25.19 38.01 9.79
N TRP A 235 -25.11 39.04 8.95
CA TRP A 235 -24.88 40.41 9.38
C TRP A 235 -26.15 41.21 9.06
N LYS A 236 -26.88 41.65 10.07
CA LYS A 236 -28.09 42.47 9.85
C LYS A 236 -27.70 43.91 9.62
N GLY A 237 -28.40 44.60 8.71
CA GLY A 237 -28.12 46.02 8.40
C GLY A 237 -28.34 46.96 9.59
N GLU A 238 -29.19 46.58 10.53
CA GLU A 238 -29.44 47.29 11.80
C GLU A 238 -28.24 47.25 12.76
N ASP A 239 -27.35 46.25 12.63
CA ASP A 239 -26.12 46.13 13.43
C ASP A 239 -24.95 46.94 12.82
N ALA A 240 -25.15 47.60 11.68
CA ALA A 240 -24.15 48.46 11.04
C ALA A 240 -24.14 49.86 11.70
N ILE A 241 -23.52 49.97 12.88
CA ILE A 241 -23.51 51.20 13.69
C ILE A 241 -22.54 52.30 13.16
N GLY A 242 -22.05 52.19 11.93
CA GLY A 242 -21.15 53.19 11.35
C GLY A 242 -20.96 53.11 9.84
N ASN A 243 -21.03 54.26 9.16
CA ASN A 243 -20.74 54.43 7.73
C ASN A 243 -19.23 54.52 7.40
N LYS A 244 -18.36 54.28 8.39
CA LYS A 244 -16.90 54.37 8.24
C LYS A 244 -16.30 53.03 8.66
N ALA A 245 -15.52 52.42 7.78
CA ALA A 245 -14.79 51.19 8.11
C ALA A 245 -13.91 51.44 9.34
N SER A 246 -14.10 50.68 10.42
CA SER A 246 -13.12 50.62 11.50
C SER A 246 -11.98 49.73 11.01
N VAL A 247 -10.76 50.27 11.06
CA VAL A 247 -9.54 49.61 10.60
C VAL A 247 -8.61 49.34 11.78
N ASP A 248 -9.19 49.01 12.93
CA ASP A 248 -8.43 48.65 14.13
C ASP A 248 -7.66 47.36 13.86
N MET A 249 -6.38 47.51 13.53
CA MET A 249 -5.47 46.39 13.40
C MET A 249 -5.18 45.83 14.80
N PRO A 250 -5.38 44.53 15.04
CA PRO A 250 -5.05 43.94 16.32
C PRO A 250 -3.56 44.08 16.59
N THR A 251 -3.20 44.86 17.61
CA THR A 251 -1.82 44.91 18.13
C THR A 251 -1.69 43.81 19.18
N MET A 252 -0.73 42.89 18.99
CA MET A 252 -0.38 41.92 20.01
C MET A 252 0.22 42.67 21.20
N LYS A 253 -0.43 42.60 22.36
CA LYS A 253 0.19 42.92 23.65
C LYS A 253 0.96 41.70 24.16
#